data_AF-A0A928PA45-F1
#
_entry.id   AF-A0A928PA45-F1
#
_cell.length_a   1.000
_cell.length_b   1.000
_cell.length_c   1.000
_cell.angle_alpha   90.00
_cell.angle_beta   90.00
_cell.angle_gamma   90.00
#
_symmetry.space_group_name_H-M   'P 1'
#
loop_
_entity.id
_entity.type
_entity.pdbx_description
1 polymer ?
#
loop_
_entity_poly.entity_id
_entity_poly.type
_entity_poly.pdbx_seq_one_letter_code
_entity_poly.pdbx_strand_id
1 'polypeptide(L)'
;MLKKLMKYDLRAIGKYWFFIAALTLAICIFEGFLLRLSISLLGNGRVLWAVFGMIGFYFGMVSVSMTLPLTLILVFYRFYKQLYTDEGYLIFTLPVTRRQVLTSKTLSAIIWTILQLGVIGVGACSILLIAPPASENGAYFNSVIFSGLLSVLRLAWSDVGAWVIVYAVCALVFGLLCIWIAVGVAQLCITVGATVFKKFKLVAAIVIYGVANAFVLVVVDMLTSVSVILLADGFVDILAASGGVLQCVAFTLILLISCIMAAVVAVLVHLTTLDRIERKLSLS
;
A
#
# COMPACT_ATOMS: atom_id res chain seq x y z
N MET A 1 10.98 -22.01 -14.91
CA MET A 1 12.10 -21.33 -14.20
C MET A 1 11.60 -20.25 -13.24
N LEU A 2 10.77 -19.29 -13.70
CA LEU A 2 10.24 -18.16 -12.91
C LEU A 2 9.68 -18.52 -11.51
N LYS A 3 8.83 -19.56 -11.42
CA LYS A 3 8.23 -20.02 -10.15
C LYS A 3 9.28 -20.43 -9.11
N LYS A 4 10.40 -21.01 -9.54
CA LYS A 4 11.49 -21.40 -8.64
C LYS A 4 12.20 -20.16 -8.09
N LEU A 5 12.55 -19.20 -8.94
CA LEU A 5 13.14 -17.91 -8.52
C LEU A 5 12.26 -17.22 -7.48
N MET A 6 10.97 -17.06 -7.78
CA MET A 6 10.03 -16.39 -6.88
C MET A 6 9.92 -17.11 -5.53
N LYS A 7 9.89 -18.44 -5.50
CA LYS A 7 9.83 -19.21 -4.24
C LYS A 7 11.05 -18.96 -3.36
N TYR A 8 12.25 -18.86 -3.93
CA TYR A 8 13.46 -18.57 -3.16
C TYR A 8 13.43 -17.17 -2.56
N ASP A 9 12.99 -16.17 -3.33
CA ASP A 9 12.88 -14.79 -2.84
C ASP A 9 11.83 -14.66 -1.73
N LEU A 10 10.64 -15.25 -1.94
CA LEU A 10 9.57 -15.24 -0.94
C LEU A 10 10.03 -15.92 0.36
N ARG A 11 10.66 -17.10 0.28
CA ARG A 11 11.15 -17.79 1.49
C ARG A 11 12.17 -16.96 2.26
N ALA A 12 13.03 -16.25 1.54
CA ALA A 12 14.11 -15.49 2.16
C ALA A 12 13.63 -14.17 2.80
N ILE A 13 12.60 -13.53 2.23
CA ILE A 13 11.95 -12.33 2.82
C ILE A 13 11.00 -12.72 3.97
N GLY A 14 10.31 -13.85 3.83
CA GLY A 14 9.19 -14.21 4.70
C GLY A 14 9.52 -14.19 6.20
N LYS A 15 10.68 -14.69 6.63
CA LYS A 15 11.05 -14.70 8.05
C LYS A 15 11.05 -13.30 8.68
N TYR A 16 11.60 -12.31 7.98
CA TYR A 16 11.66 -10.92 8.46
C TYR A 16 10.29 -10.25 8.37
N TRP A 17 9.56 -10.53 7.30
CA TRP A 17 8.22 -10.00 7.11
C TRP A 17 7.25 -10.45 8.21
N PHE A 18 7.27 -11.74 8.59
CA PHE A 18 6.41 -12.24 9.67
C PHE A 18 6.66 -11.53 11.00
N PHE A 19 7.90 -11.17 11.30
CA PHE A 19 8.23 -10.42 12.50
C PHE A 19 7.64 -8.99 12.47
N ILE A 20 7.78 -8.29 11.35
CA ILE A 20 7.20 -6.95 11.17
C ILE A 20 5.67 -7.00 11.21
N ALA A 21 5.07 -7.98 10.53
CA ALA A 21 3.63 -8.18 10.52
C ALA A 21 3.08 -8.44 11.93
N ALA A 22 3.72 -9.31 12.71
CA ALA A 22 3.34 -9.58 14.09
C ALA A 22 3.45 -8.33 14.99
N LEU A 23 4.53 -7.56 14.85
CA LEU A 23 4.74 -6.31 15.59
C LEU A 23 3.68 -5.26 15.22
N THR A 24 3.33 -5.16 13.93
CA THR A 24 2.28 -4.26 13.45
C THR A 24 0.94 -4.58 14.11
N LEU A 25 0.55 -5.85 14.14
CA LEU A 25 -0.71 -6.27 14.79
C LEU A 25 -0.70 -6.04 16.30
N ALA A 26 0.42 -6.31 16.97
CA ALA A 26 0.55 -6.08 18.40
C ALA A 26 0.36 -4.60 18.75
N ILE A 27 0.96 -3.70 17.95
CA ILE A 27 0.80 -2.25 18.11
C ILE A 27 -0.66 -1.84 17.89
N CYS A 28 -1.33 -2.33 16.84
CA CYS A 28 -2.75 -2.00 16.60
C CYS A 28 -3.68 -2.47 17.74
N ILE A 29 -3.47 -3.67 18.28
CA ILE A 29 -4.26 -4.17 19.41
C ILE A 29 -4.04 -3.29 20.65
N PHE A 30 -2.78 -2.93 20.92
CA PHE A 30 -2.41 -2.06 22.03
C PHE A 30 -3.02 -0.66 21.88
N GLU A 31 -3.00 -0.10 20.67
CA GLU A 31 -3.66 1.18 20.37
C GLU A 31 -5.16 1.15 20.56
N GLY A 32 -5.83 0.08 20.12
CA GLY A 32 -7.27 -0.09 20.35
C GLY A 32 -7.61 -0.07 21.84
N PHE A 33 -6.78 -0.73 22.66
CA PHE A 33 -6.92 -0.72 24.11
C PHE A 33 -6.64 0.65 24.73
N LEU A 34 -5.55 1.32 24.30
CA LEU A 34 -5.22 2.67 24.74
C LEU A 34 -6.35 3.65 24.43
N LEU A 35 -6.92 3.58 23.23
CA LEU A 35 -8.00 4.47 22.81
C LEU A 35 -9.25 4.28 23.67
N ARG A 36 -9.65 3.01 23.91
CA ARG A 36 -10.76 2.68 24.82
C ARG A 36 -10.52 3.24 26.23
N LEU A 37 -9.31 3.05 26.76
CA LEU A 37 -8.94 3.56 28.08
C LEU A 37 -9.04 5.09 28.14
N SER A 38 -8.52 5.79 27.12
CA SER A 38 -8.62 7.26 27.06
C SER A 38 -10.06 7.77 26.99
N ILE A 39 -10.94 7.11 26.23
CA ILE A 39 -12.36 7.50 26.15
C ILE A 39 -13.04 7.30 27.51
N SER A 40 -12.78 6.18 28.19
CA SER A 40 -13.34 5.92 29.53
C SER A 40 -12.84 6.94 30.57
N LEU A 41 -11.56 7.29 30.53
CA LEU A 41 -10.98 8.29 31.43
C LEU A 41 -11.53 9.69 31.19
N LEU A 42 -11.82 10.03 29.93
CA LEU A 42 -12.47 11.29 29.57
C LEU A 42 -13.88 11.37 30.17
N GLY A 43 -14.67 10.30 30.05
CA GLY A 43 -16.02 10.20 30.64
C GLY A 43 -16.03 10.29 32.16
N ASN A 44 -14.95 9.86 32.83
CA ASN A 44 -14.78 9.94 34.28
C ASN A 44 -14.16 11.27 34.76
N GLY A 45 -14.08 12.30 33.91
CA GLY A 45 -13.53 13.61 34.25
C GLY A 45 -11.99 13.64 34.43
N ARG A 46 -11.28 12.54 34.12
CA ARG A 46 -9.82 12.44 34.19
C ARG A 46 -9.16 12.92 32.89
N VAL A 47 -9.42 14.17 32.52
CA VAL A 47 -9.03 14.76 31.22
C VAL A 47 -7.53 14.63 30.95
N LEU A 48 -6.68 14.90 31.94
CA LEU A 48 -5.22 14.86 31.78
C LEU A 48 -4.71 13.46 31.36
N TRP A 49 -5.26 12.39 31.95
CA TRP A 49 -4.91 11.00 31.58
C TRP A 49 -5.49 10.60 30.22
N ALA A 50 -6.68 11.11 29.88
CA ALA A 50 -7.26 10.89 28.55
C ALA A 50 -6.40 11.53 27.45
N VAL A 51 -5.88 12.74 27.68
CA VAL A 51 -4.98 13.43 26.73
C VAL A 51 -3.68 12.63 26.53
N PHE A 52 -3.07 12.11 27.59
CA PHE A 52 -1.90 11.22 27.45
C PHE A 52 -2.20 9.97 26.63
N GLY A 53 -3.37 9.35 26.81
CA GLY A 53 -3.80 8.21 26.00
C GLY A 53 -4.00 8.57 24.52
N MET A 54 -4.56 9.74 24.22
CA MET A 54 -4.71 10.24 22.84
C MET A 54 -3.36 10.53 22.18
N ILE A 55 -2.40 11.11 22.91
CA ILE A 55 -1.03 11.31 22.44
C ILE A 55 -0.38 9.96 22.13
N GLY A 56 -0.53 8.98 23.03
CA GLY A 56 -0.03 7.62 22.83
C GLY A 56 -0.63 6.95 21.59
N PHE A 57 -1.93 7.13 21.36
CA PHE A 57 -2.61 6.66 20.15
C PHE A 57 -2.03 7.30 18.87
N TYR A 58 -1.78 8.61 18.87
CA TYR A 58 -1.16 9.29 17.73
C TYR A 58 0.24 8.76 17.42
N PHE A 59 1.10 8.58 18.42
CA PHE A 59 2.42 7.97 18.25
C PHE A 59 2.34 6.53 17.75
N GLY A 60 1.35 5.79 18.21
CA GLY A 60 1.02 4.47 17.70
C GLY A 60 0.72 4.51 16.19
N MET A 61 -0.23 5.34 15.77
CA MET A 61 -0.61 5.47 14.35
C MET A 61 0.61 5.80 13.46
N VAL A 62 1.48 6.69 13.92
CA VAL A 62 2.75 6.99 13.24
C VAL A 62 3.62 5.74 13.16
N SER A 63 3.76 4.98 14.25
CA SER A 63 4.54 3.73 14.29
C SER A 63 4.00 2.68 13.32
N VAL A 64 2.69 2.47 13.26
CA VAL A 64 2.03 1.57 12.29
C VAL A 64 2.29 2.04 10.86
N SER A 65 2.17 3.35 10.59
CA SER A 65 2.43 3.92 9.26
C SER A 65 3.86 3.67 8.77
N MET A 66 4.84 3.63 9.67
CA MET A 66 6.25 3.35 9.36
C MET A 66 6.53 1.89 8.98
N THR A 67 5.64 0.95 9.29
CA THR A 67 5.84 -0.48 8.97
C THR A 67 5.78 -0.78 7.46
N LEU A 68 4.99 -0.01 6.70
CA LEU A 68 4.95 -0.11 5.23
C LEU A 68 6.26 0.28 4.56
N PRO A 69 6.82 1.50 4.78
CA PRO A 69 8.10 1.87 4.21
C PRO A 69 9.23 0.95 4.70
N LEU A 70 9.20 0.47 5.94
CA LEU A 70 10.17 -0.53 6.41
C LEU A 70 10.11 -1.84 5.60
N THR A 71 8.90 -2.33 5.30
CA THR A 71 8.72 -3.53 4.48
C THR A 71 9.22 -3.31 3.04
N LEU A 72 8.92 -2.14 2.47
CA LEU A 72 9.44 -1.74 1.16
C LEU A 72 10.97 -1.69 1.14
N ILE A 73 11.59 -1.05 2.14
CA ILE A 73 13.05 -0.98 2.28
C ILE A 73 13.65 -2.38 2.33
N LEU A 74 13.06 -3.34 3.06
CA LEU A 74 13.57 -4.71 3.12
C LEU A 74 13.52 -5.43 1.76
N VAL A 75 12.40 -5.28 1.04
CA VAL A 75 12.23 -5.84 -0.31
C VAL A 75 13.27 -5.23 -1.26
N PHE A 76 13.47 -3.92 -1.19
CA PHE A 76 14.40 -3.17 -2.04
C PHE A 76 15.86 -3.42 -1.71
N TYR A 77 16.22 -3.52 -0.43
CA TYR A 77 17.57 -3.87 -0.01
C TYR A 77 17.97 -5.25 -0.53
N ARG A 78 17.06 -6.23 -0.47
CA ARG A 78 17.30 -7.56 -1.05
C ARG A 78 17.40 -7.51 -2.56
N PHE A 79 16.55 -6.74 -3.23
CA PHE A 79 16.66 -6.52 -4.68
C PHE A 79 18.04 -5.95 -5.04
N TYR A 80 18.50 -4.93 -4.32
CA TYR A 80 19.81 -4.32 -4.54
C TYR A 80 20.94 -5.34 -4.34
N LYS A 81 20.93 -6.06 -3.20
CA LYS A 81 21.97 -7.04 -2.89
C LYS A 81 22.02 -8.14 -3.97
N GLN A 82 20.88 -8.72 -4.32
CA GLN A 82 20.83 -9.83 -5.27
C GLN A 82 21.21 -9.41 -6.70
N LEU A 83 20.99 -8.16 -7.11
CA LEU A 83 21.24 -7.73 -8.50
C LEU A 83 22.57 -6.98 -8.69
N TYR A 84 23.07 -6.28 -7.66
CA TYR A 84 24.18 -5.33 -7.79
C TYR A 84 25.41 -5.63 -6.92
N THR A 85 25.38 -6.68 -6.10
CA THR A 85 26.59 -7.19 -5.43
C THR A 85 27.12 -8.45 -6.12
N ASP A 86 28.16 -9.08 -5.57
CA ASP A 86 28.86 -10.22 -6.18
C ASP A 86 27.93 -11.43 -6.43
N GLU A 87 26.83 -11.56 -5.67
CA GLU A 87 25.75 -12.52 -5.91
C GLU A 87 25.06 -12.32 -7.27
N GLY A 88 25.02 -11.09 -7.79
CA GLY A 88 24.42 -10.75 -9.08
C GLY A 88 25.17 -11.31 -10.27
N TYR A 89 26.50 -11.43 -10.18
CA TYR A 89 27.32 -12.04 -11.25
C TYR A 89 26.91 -13.49 -11.49
N LEU A 90 26.66 -14.27 -10.42
CA LEU A 90 26.15 -15.63 -10.54
C LEU A 90 24.77 -15.68 -11.20
N ILE A 91 23.89 -14.73 -10.89
CA ILE A 91 22.53 -14.69 -11.46
C ILE A 91 22.57 -14.42 -12.96
N PHE A 92 23.52 -13.62 -13.44
CA PHE A 92 23.68 -13.35 -14.88
C PHE A 92 24.35 -14.49 -15.66
N THR A 93 24.90 -15.51 -14.99
CA THR A 93 25.43 -16.73 -15.63
C THR A 93 24.38 -17.83 -15.81
N LEU A 94 23.19 -17.68 -15.20
CA LEU A 94 22.09 -18.64 -15.39
C LEU A 94 21.41 -18.44 -16.75
N PRO A 95 20.92 -19.52 -17.42
CA PRO A 95 20.21 -19.44 -18.70
C PRO A 95 18.77 -18.93 -18.53
N VAL A 96 18.60 -17.80 -17.85
CA VAL A 96 17.31 -17.17 -17.55
C VAL A 96 17.31 -15.77 -18.13
N THR A 97 16.24 -15.42 -18.85
CA THR A 97 16.14 -14.10 -19.48
C THR A 97 16.00 -13.00 -18.41
N ARG A 98 16.65 -11.86 -18.64
CA ARG A 98 16.64 -10.69 -17.73
C ARG A 98 15.22 -10.20 -17.44
N ARG A 99 14.33 -10.24 -18.43
CA ARG A 99 12.89 -10.00 -18.30
C ARG A 99 12.24 -10.90 -17.25
N GLN A 100 12.58 -12.19 -17.23
CA GLN A 100 12.06 -13.14 -16.23
C GLN A 100 12.59 -12.86 -14.82
N VAL A 101 13.84 -12.39 -14.69
CA VAL A 101 14.40 -12.02 -13.39
C VAL A 101 13.67 -10.78 -12.84
N LEU A 102 13.57 -9.70 -13.62
CA LEU A 102 12.91 -8.46 -13.18
C LEU A 102 11.41 -8.67 -12.87
N THR A 103 10.70 -9.41 -13.73
CA THR A 103 9.28 -9.75 -13.49
C THR A 103 9.09 -10.62 -12.24
N SER A 104 9.99 -11.56 -11.96
CA SER A 104 9.91 -12.35 -10.72
C SER A 104 10.10 -11.50 -9.45
N LYS A 105 10.98 -10.48 -9.50
CA LYS A 105 11.24 -9.57 -8.38
C LYS A 105 10.09 -8.59 -8.16
N THR A 106 9.54 -8.01 -9.23
CA THR A 106 8.36 -7.13 -9.16
C THR A 106 7.16 -7.88 -8.58
N LEU A 107 6.88 -9.10 -9.03
CA LEU A 107 5.79 -9.92 -8.47
C LEU A 107 6.00 -10.25 -6.99
N SER A 108 7.21 -10.65 -6.59
CA SER A 108 7.53 -10.90 -5.18
C SER A 108 7.32 -9.66 -4.32
N ALA A 109 7.76 -8.49 -4.80
CA ALA A 109 7.56 -7.21 -4.11
C ALA A 109 6.07 -6.86 -3.97
N ILE A 110 5.28 -7.00 -5.05
CA ILE A 110 3.84 -6.76 -5.04
C ILE A 110 3.15 -7.65 -4.00
N ILE A 111 3.49 -8.95 -3.96
CA ILE A 111 2.92 -9.90 -2.98
C ILE A 111 3.18 -9.43 -1.55
N TRP A 112 4.43 -9.07 -1.21
CA TRP A 112 4.76 -8.61 0.15
C TRP A 112 4.08 -7.29 0.51
N THR A 113 3.96 -6.37 -0.44
CA THR A 113 3.24 -5.10 -0.20
C THR A 113 1.75 -5.31 0.03
N ILE A 114 1.10 -6.20 -0.74
CA ILE A 114 -0.32 -6.54 -0.56
C ILE A 114 -0.53 -7.21 0.79
N LEU A 115 0.35 -8.16 1.16
CA LEU A 115 0.27 -8.82 2.46
C LEU A 115 0.41 -7.83 3.61
N GLN A 116 1.37 -6.88 3.53
CA GLN A 116 1.54 -5.85 4.57
C GLN A 116 0.33 -4.91 4.66
N LEU A 117 -0.24 -4.49 3.52
CA LEU A 117 -1.49 -3.72 3.49
C LEU A 117 -2.64 -4.49 4.14
N GLY A 118 -2.76 -5.80 3.86
CA GLY A 118 -3.73 -6.67 4.51
C GLY A 118 -3.55 -6.73 6.02
N VAL A 119 -2.32 -6.84 6.51
CA VAL A 119 -2.01 -6.84 7.95
C VAL A 119 -2.42 -5.52 8.60
N ILE A 120 -2.15 -4.38 7.97
CA ILE A 120 -2.56 -3.07 8.47
C ILE A 120 -4.08 -2.92 8.43
N GLY A 121 -4.76 -3.41 7.39
CA GLY A 121 -6.22 -3.43 7.32
C GLY A 121 -6.84 -4.25 8.46
N VAL A 122 -6.30 -5.44 8.74
CA VAL A 122 -6.71 -6.26 9.90
C VAL A 122 -6.43 -5.55 11.22
N GLY A 123 -5.29 -4.87 11.35
CA GLY A 123 -4.96 -4.05 12.52
C GLY A 123 -5.90 -2.85 12.71
N ALA A 124 -6.26 -2.16 11.63
CA ALA A 124 -7.25 -1.08 11.68
C ALA A 124 -8.62 -1.61 12.13
N CYS A 125 -9.04 -2.76 11.60
CA CYS A 125 -10.25 -3.45 12.05
C CYS A 125 -10.18 -3.82 13.55
N SER A 126 -9.02 -4.27 14.06
CA SER A 126 -8.88 -4.60 15.48
C SER A 126 -8.98 -3.37 16.37
N ILE A 127 -8.39 -2.23 15.98
CA ILE A 127 -8.56 -0.95 16.67
C ILE A 127 -10.04 -0.59 16.72
N LEU A 128 -10.73 -0.62 15.58
CA LEU A 128 -12.16 -0.29 15.50
C LEU A 128 -13.00 -1.20 16.40
N LEU A 129 -12.69 -2.50 16.48
CA LEU A 129 -13.43 -3.42 17.34
C LEU A 129 -13.22 -3.15 18.84
N ILE A 130 -12.02 -2.73 19.25
CA ILE A 130 -11.66 -2.54 20.67
C ILE A 130 -12.00 -1.13 21.15
N ALA A 131 -11.73 -0.09 20.35
CA ALA A 131 -11.81 1.33 20.70
C ALA A 131 -13.13 1.83 21.29
N PRO A 132 -14.31 1.56 20.71
CA PRO A 132 -15.55 2.17 21.15
C PRO A 132 -16.00 1.64 22.52
N PRO A 133 -16.70 2.46 23.32
CA PRO A 133 -17.31 2.00 24.56
C PRO A 133 -18.26 0.87 24.20
N ALA A 134 -18.15 -0.26 24.91
CA ALA A 134 -19.11 -1.35 24.74
C ALA A 134 -20.52 -0.76 24.79
N SER A 135 -21.37 -1.11 23.82
CA SER A 135 -22.79 -0.86 23.98
C SER A 135 -23.25 -1.42 25.32
N GLU A 136 -24.37 -0.91 25.85
CA GLU A 136 -24.94 -1.23 27.16
C GLU A 136 -25.04 -2.75 27.47
N ASN A 137 -24.85 -3.61 26.47
CA ASN A 137 -24.92 -5.08 26.55
C ASN A 137 -23.58 -5.80 26.78
N GLY A 138 -22.47 -5.11 27.11
CA GLY A 138 -21.22 -5.78 27.52
C GLY A 138 -20.55 -6.64 26.44
N ALA A 139 -20.95 -6.49 25.17
CA ALA A 139 -20.34 -7.19 24.06
C ALA A 139 -18.98 -6.58 23.71
N TYR A 140 -17.92 -7.38 23.78
CA TYR A 140 -16.57 -6.98 23.35
C TYR A 140 -16.47 -6.75 21.84
N PHE A 141 -17.41 -7.30 21.05
CA PHE A 141 -17.56 -7.03 19.63
C PHE A 141 -18.57 -5.91 19.41
N ASN A 142 -18.09 -4.78 18.92
CA ASN A 142 -18.97 -3.68 18.60
C ASN A 142 -19.78 -3.98 17.31
N SER A 143 -21.01 -4.46 17.47
CA SER A 143 -21.97 -4.64 16.39
C SER A 143 -22.33 -3.31 15.70
N VAL A 144 -22.05 -2.16 16.31
CA VAL A 144 -22.28 -0.82 15.75
C VAL A 144 -21.37 -0.53 14.55
N ILE A 145 -20.13 -1.02 14.53
CA ILE A 145 -19.24 -0.79 13.36
C ILE A 145 -19.62 -1.71 12.21
N PHE A 146 -19.93 -2.97 12.49
CA PHE A 146 -20.37 -3.89 11.44
C PHE A 146 -21.72 -3.44 10.86
N SER A 147 -22.64 -2.96 11.69
CA SER A 147 -23.90 -2.37 11.24
C SER A 147 -23.70 -1.03 10.54
N GLY A 148 -22.69 -0.23 10.93
CA GLY A 148 -22.29 1.00 10.23
C GLY A 148 -21.68 0.75 8.84
N LEU A 149 -20.81 -0.25 8.71
CA LEU A 149 -20.29 -0.67 7.41
C LEU A 149 -21.41 -1.24 6.53
N LEU A 150 -22.29 -2.05 7.13
CA LEU A 150 -23.43 -2.62 6.44
C LEU A 150 -24.46 -1.56 6.04
N SER A 151 -24.64 -0.49 6.84
CA SER A 151 -25.54 0.61 6.48
C SER A 151 -24.98 1.42 5.32
N VAL A 152 -23.67 1.71 5.30
CA VAL A 152 -23.00 2.36 4.15
C VAL A 152 -23.12 1.50 2.90
N LEU A 153 -22.89 0.19 3.00
CA LEU A 153 -23.08 -0.75 1.88
C LEU A 153 -24.53 -0.82 1.41
N ARG A 154 -25.50 -0.79 2.33
CA ARG A 154 -26.93 -0.80 1.99
C ARG A 154 -27.36 0.49 1.32
N LEU A 155 -26.86 1.65 1.78
CA LEU A 155 -27.11 2.95 1.14
C LEU A 155 -26.47 3.00 -0.26
N ALA A 156 -25.22 2.57 -0.39
CA ALA A 156 -24.59 2.45 -1.70
C ALA A 156 -25.39 1.52 -2.62
N TRP A 157 -25.90 0.40 -2.10
CA TRP A 157 -26.71 -0.54 -2.88
C TRP A 157 -28.10 0.01 -3.25
N SER A 158 -28.74 0.79 -2.37
CA SER A 158 -30.05 1.38 -2.67
C SER A 158 -29.96 2.43 -3.77
N ASP A 159 -28.88 3.22 -3.76
CA ASP A 159 -28.78 4.41 -4.60
C ASP A 159 -28.13 4.09 -5.96
N VAL A 160 -27.16 3.16 -5.98
CA VAL A 160 -26.31 2.88 -7.15
C VAL A 160 -26.55 1.46 -7.71
N GLY A 161 -27.16 0.56 -6.94
CA GLY A 161 -27.48 -0.80 -7.36
C GLY A 161 -26.25 -1.61 -7.80
N ALA A 162 -26.37 -2.35 -8.91
CA ALA A 162 -25.30 -3.22 -9.42
C ALA A 162 -24.00 -2.48 -9.80
N TRP A 163 -24.05 -1.15 -10.03
CA TRP A 163 -22.86 -0.35 -10.34
C TRP A 163 -21.87 -0.27 -9.17
N VAL A 164 -22.30 -0.50 -7.93
CA VAL A 164 -21.40 -0.60 -6.77
C VAL A 164 -20.33 -1.69 -6.97
N ILE A 165 -20.71 -2.81 -7.58
CA ILE A 165 -19.79 -3.91 -7.87
C ILE A 165 -18.76 -3.46 -8.91
N VAL A 166 -19.20 -2.75 -9.95
CA VAL A 166 -18.31 -2.24 -11.01
C VAL A 166 -17.31 -1.25 -10.43
N TYR A 167 -17.75 -0.33 -9.55
CA TYR A 167 -16.87 0.61 -8.88
C TYR A 167 -15.89 -0.08 -7.93
N ALA A 168 -16.34 -1.07 -7.16
CA ALA A 168 -15.47 -1.84 -6.29
C ALA A 168 -14.39 -2.57 -7.08
N VAL A 169 -14.74 -3.21 -8.19
CA VAL A 169 -13.77 -3.90 -9.07
C VAL A 169 -12.80 -2.91 -9.70
N CYS A 170 -13.27 -1.77 -10.22
CA CYS A 170 -12.40 -0.74 -10.79
C CYS A 170 -11.43 -0.17 -9.75
N ALA A 171 -11.91 0.11 -8.53
CA ALA A 171 -11.09 0.59 -7.42
C ALA A 171 -10.01 -0.43 -7.03
N LEU A 172 -10.35 -1.74 -6.99
CA LEU A 172 -9.39 -2.81 -6.73
C LEU A 172 -8.32 -2.89 -7.82
N VAL A 173 -8.71 -2.83 -9.10
CA VAL A 173 -7.76 -2.81 -10.23
C VAL A 173 -6.85 -1.59 -10.15
N PHE A 174 -7.42 -0.41 -9.91
CA PHE A 174 -6.66 0.83 -9.75
C PHE A 174 -5.66 0.73 -8.59
N GLY A 175 -6.07 0.19 -7.45
CA GLY A 175 -5.19 -0.02 -6.29
C GLY A 175 -4.02 -0.95 -6.61
N LEU A 176 -4.26 -2.06 -7.31
CA LEU A 176 -3.21 -2.97 -7.75
C LEU A 176 -2.22 -2.32 -8.72
N LEU A 177 -2.71 -1.49 -9.66
CA LEU A 177 -1.87 -0.72 -10.58
C LEU A 177 -1.01 0.30 -9.82
N CYS A 178 -1.56 0.98 -8.82
CA CYS A 178 -0.80 1.91 -7.98
C CYS A 178 0.35 1.23 -7.24
N ILE A 179 0.10 0.03 -6.67
CA ILE A 179 1.14 -0.78 -6.03
C ILE A 179 2.23 -1.15 -7.04
N TRP A 180 1.84 -1.54 -8.25
CA TRP A 180 2.80 -1.89 -9.30
C TRP A 180 3.67 -0.70 -9.72
N ILE A 181 3.10 0.49 -9.89
CA ILE A 181 3.84 1.73 -10.16
C ILE A 181 4.81 2.02 -9.02
N ALA A 182 4.35 2.02 -7.77
CA ALA A 182 5.17 2.33 -6.61
C ALA A 182 6.40 1.41 -6.50
N VAL A 183 6.20 0.10 -6.69
CA VAL A 183 7.29 -0.89 -6.72
C VAL A 183 8.22 -0.65 -7.92
N GLY A 184 7.66 -0.37 -9.10
CA GLY A 184 8.44 -0.11 -10.32
C GLY A 184 9.33 1.12 -10.22
N VAL A 185 8.80 2.24 -9.70
CA VAL A 185 9.57 3.47 -9.49
C VAL A 185 10.69 3.23 -8.50
N ALA A 186 10.41 2.54 -7.39
CA ALA A 186 11.44 2.24 -6.41
C ALA A 186 12.59 1.41 -7.00
N GLN A 187 12.29 0.41 -7.81
CA GLN A 187 13.31 -0.36 -8.54
C GLN A 187 14.11 0.53 -9.50
N LEU A 188 13.44 1.44 -10.22
CA LEU A 188 14.08 2.43 -11.09
C LEU A 188 15.07 3.28 -10.30
N CYS A 189 14.66 3.88 -9.18
CA CYS A 189 15.52 4.70 -8.34
C CYS A 189 16.76 3.94 -7.86
N ILE A 190 16.62 2.67 -7.48
CA ILE A 190 17.75 1.82 -7.08
C ILE A 190 18.68 1.56 -8.25
N THR A 191 18.14 1.23 -9.43
CA THR A 191 18.95 0.99 -10.63
C THR A 191 19.74 2.23 -11.05
N VAL A 192 19.13 3.42 -10.93
CA VAL A 192 19.77 4.71 -11.21
C VAL A 192 20.84 5.02 -10.15
N GLY A 193 20.52 4.90 -8.87
CA GLY A 193 21.47 5.13 -7.78
C GLY A 193 22.69 4.20 -7.85
N ALA A 194 22.48 2.93 -8.19
CA ALA A 194 23.54 1.92 -8.30
C ALA A 194 24.46 2.12 -9.53
N THR A 195 23.97 2.79 -10.58
CA THR A 195 24.73 3.02 -11.82
C THR A 195 25.49 4.35 -11.83
N VAL A 196 24.98 5.37 -11.14
CA VAL A 196 25.53 6.74 -11.23
C VAL A 196 26.72 6.97 -10.28
N PHE A 197 26.78 6.35 -9.10
CA PHE A 197 27.83 6.66 -8.11
C PHE A 197 28.80 5.50 -7.87
N LYS A 198 30.09 5.68 -8.18
CA LYS A 198 31.11 4.63 -8.05
C LYS A 198 31.60 4.38 -6.60
N LYS A 199 31.61 5.40 -5.72
CA LYS A 199 32.19 5.32 -4.36
C LYS A 199 31.18 5.25 -3.20
N PHE A 200 29.99 5.86 -3.29
CA PHE A 200 28.95 5.84 -2.23
C PHE A 200 27.60 5.31 -2.74
N LYS A 201 27.61 4.13 -3.36
CA LYS A 201 26.45 3.51 -4.05
C LYS A 201 25.19 3.45 -3.19
N LEU A 202 25.32 3.10 -1.90
CA LEU A 202 24.18 2.91 -1.00
C LEU A 202 23.57 4.24 -0.54
N VAL A 203 24.40 5.21 -0.15
CA VAL A 203 23.94 6.53 0.34
C VAL A 203 23.29 7.33 -0.79
N ALA A 204 23.88 7.31 -1.99
CA ALA A 204 23.30 7.98 -3.14
C ALA A 204 21.97 7.33 -3.58
N ALA A 205 21.85 6.01 -3.51
CA ALA A 205 20.58 5.32 -3.78
C ALA A 205 19.50 5.68 -2.75
N ILE A 206 19.85 5.83 -1.47
CA ILE A 206 18.91 6.24 -0.41
C ILE A 206 18.44 7.68 -0.63
N VAL A 207 19.36 8.61 -0.98
CA VAL A 207 19.01 10.03 -1.23
C VAL A 207 18.15 10.17 -2.49
N ILE A 208 18.51 9.51 -3.59
CA ILE A 208 17.72 9.52 -4.84
C ILE A 208 16.36 8.86 -4.62
N TYR A 209 16.30 7.76 -3.85
CA TYR A 209 15.04 7.13 -3.49
C TYR A 209 14.19 8.05 -2.61
N GLY A 210 14.77 8.75 -1.62
CA GLY A 210 14.05 9.70 -0.79
C GLY A 210 13.40 10.82 -1.60
N VAL A 211 14.16 11.44 -2.51
CA VAL A 211 13.66 12.53 -3.37
C VAL A 211 12.63 12.01 -4.39
N ALA A 212 12.89 10.88 -5.03
CA ALA A 212 11.97 10.32 -6.02
C ALA A 212 10.70 9.74 -5.38
N ASN A 213 10.80 9.13 -4.20
CA ASN A 213 9.66 8.61 -3.45
C ASN A 213 8.80 9.76 -2.90
N ALA A 214 9.41 10.85 -2.43
CA ALA A 214 8.67 12.06 -2.06
C ALA A 214 7.92 12.64 -3.28
N PHE A 215 8.57 12.72 -4.44
CA PHE A 215 7.94 13.19 -5.66
C PHE A 215 6.80 12.26 -6.13
N VAL A 216 7.01 10.95 -6.10
CA VAL A 216 5.96 9.98 -6.46
C VAL A 216 4.83 9.98 -5.45
N LEU A 217 5.09 10.15 -4.15
CA LEU A 217 4.05 10.31 -3.14
C LEU A 217 3.20 11.54 -3.43
N VAL A 218 3.80 12.69 -3.77
CA VAL A 218 3.04 13.88 -4.17
C VAL A 218 2.20 13.61 -5.42
N VAL A 219 2.77 12.97 -6.45
CA VAL A 219 2.03 12.69 -7.69
C VAL A 219 0.90 11.68 -7.47
N VAL A 220 1.15 10.62 -6.69
CA VAL A 220 0.14 9.61 -6.36
C VAL A 220 -0.94 10.23 -5.47
N ASP A 221 -0.57 11.04 -4.48
CA ASP A 221 -1.52 11.75 -3.62
C ASP A 221 -2.40 12.72 -4.42
N MET A 222 -1.82 13.41 -5.42
CA MET A 222 -2.59 14.23 -6.37
C MET A 222 -3.54 13.40 -7.25
N LEU A 223 -3.15 12.18 -7.65
CA LEU A 223 -4.01 11.28 -8.42
C LEU A 223 -5.11 10.63 -7.56
N THR A 224 -4.80 10.28 -6.31
CA THR A 224 -5.76 9.67 -5.38
C THR A 224 -6.70 10.68 -4.75
N SER A 225 -6.25 11.91 -4.49
CA SER A 225 -7.13 12.99 -4.05
C SER A 225 -8.14 13.34 -5.14
N VAL A 226 -7.72 13.41 -6.42
CA VAL A 226 -8.65 13.60 -7.54
C VAL A 226 -9.67 12.45 -7.63
N SER A 227 -9.26 11.19 -7.46
CA SER A 227 -10.20 10.05 -7.52
C SER A 227 -11.13 9.96 -6.30
N VAL A 228 -10.66 10.33 -5.10
CA VAL A 228 -11.45 10.36 -3.86
C VAL A 228 -12.41 11.56 -3.85
N ILE A 229 -11.99 12.73 -4.33
CA ILE A 229 -12.86 13.90 -4.50
C ILE A 229 -13.93 13.59 -5.53
N LEU A 230 -13.59 12.95 -6.66
CA LEU A 230 -14.59 12.50 -7.64
C LEU A 230 -15.52 11.42 -7.08
N LEU A 231 -15.02 10.52 -6.21
CA LEU A 231 -15.87 9.57 -5.48
C LEU A 231 -16.81 10.28 -4.49
N ALA A 232 -16.33 11.29 -3.78
CA ALA A 232 -17.10 12.04 -2.79
C ALA A 232 -18.14 12.96 -3.45
N ASP A 233 -17.73 13.74 -4.44
CA ASP A 233 -18.61 14.62 -5.22
C ASP A 233 -19.58 13.79 -6.07
N GLY A 234 -19.12 12.70 -6.69
CA GLY A 234 -19.99 11.77 -7.40
C GLY A 234 -21.02 11.09 -6.49
N PHE A 235 -20.65 10.75 -5.26
CA PHE A 235 -21.58 10.19 -4.26
C PHE A 235 -22.60 11.24 -3.77
N VAL A 236 -22.18 12.50 -3.59
CA VAL A 236 -23.05 13.62 -3.19
C VAL A 236 -23.99 14.02 -4.33
N ASP A 237 -23.52 14.03 -5.58
CA ASP A 237 -24.32 14.33 -6.77
C ASP A 237 -25.32 13.21 -7.11
N ILE A 238 -24.96 11.95 -6.87
CA ILE A 238 -25.90 10.80 -6.96
C ILE A 238 -27.02 10.91 -5.91
N LEU A 239 -26.74 11.51 -4.74
CA LEU A 239 -27.74 11.78 -3.71
C LEU A 239 -28.61 13.02 -4.04
N ALA A 240 -28.07 13.99 -4.77
CA ALA A 240 -28.72 15.28 -5.05
C ALA A 240 -29.49 15.33 -6.38
N ALA A 241 -29.08 14.56 -7.39
CA ALA A 241 -29.68 14.53 -8.71
C ALA A 241 -30.31 13.17 -8.97
N SER A 242 -31.60 13.16 -9.26
CA SER A 242 -32.35 11.97 -9.66
C SER A 242 -31.65 11.15 -10.76
N GLY A 243 -31.11 9.98 -10.39
CA GLY A 243 -31.24 8.72 -11.13
C GLY A 243 -30.86 8.69 -12.62
N GLY A 244 -29.80 9.39 -13.05
CA GLY A 244 -29.32 9.28 -14.42
C GLY A 244 -28.33 8.12 -14.61
N VAL A 245 -28.71 7.06 -15.34
CA VAL A 245 -27.76 6.03 -15.83
C VAL A 245 -26.53 6.66 -16.49
N LEU A 246 -26.71 7.83 -17.12
CA LEU A 246 -25.64 8.62 -17.75
C LEU A 246 -24.54 9.06 -16.76
N GLN A 247 -24.87 9.41 -15.52
CA GLN A 247 -23.88 9.82 -14.51
C GLN A 247 -23.07 8.61 -14.04
N CYS A 248 -23.71 7.46 -13.83
CA CYS A 248 -22.99 6.22 -13.49
C CYS A 248 -22.05 5.78 -14.62
N VAL A 249 -22.49 5.95 -15.87
CA VAL A 249 -21.67 5.69 -17.06
C VAL A 249 -20.50 6.68 -17.14
N ALA A 250 -20.73 7.97 -16.91
CA ALA A 250 -19.65 8.97 -16.90
C ALA A 250 -18.60 8.66 -15.82
N PHE A 251 -19.04 8.29 -14.62
CA PHE A 251 -18.14 7.97 -13.52
C PHE A 251 -17.33 6.67 -13.76
N THR A 252 -17.97 5.62 -14.29
CA THR A 252 -17.24 4.41 -14.72
C THR A 252 -16.20 4.71 -15.80
N LEU A 253 -16.52 5.57 -16.78
CA LEU A 253 -15.57 5.95 -17.83
C LEU A 253 -14.35 6.69 -17.27
N ILE A 254 -14.55 7.60 -16.31
CA ILE A 254 -13.45 8.31 -15.66
C ILE A 254 -12.54 7.34 -14.89
N LEU A 255 -13.11 6.39 -14.14
CA LEU A 255 -12.34 5.35 -13.45
C LEU A 255 -11.60 4.41 -14.41
N LEU A 256 -12.19 4.09 -15.57
CA LEU A 256 -11.53 3.28 -16.58
C LEU A 256 -10.36 4.03 -17.21
N ILE A 257 -10.53 5.32 -17.52
CA ILE A 257 -9.46 6.17 -18.05
C ILE A 257 -8.31 6.26 -17.05
N SER A 258 -8.60 6.44 -15.75
CA SER A 258 -7.55 6.49 -14.72
C SER A 258 -6.81 5.15 -14.59
N CYS A 259 -7.52 4.02 -14.70
CA CYS A 259 -6.89 2.69 -14.77
C CYS A 259 -5.99 2.54 -15.99
N ILE A 260 -6.44 2.97 -17.17
CA ILE A 260 -5.65 2.90 -18.41
C ILE A 260 -4.38 3.74 -18.27
N MET A 261 -4.50 4.97 -17.77
CA MET A 261 -3.35 5.85 -17.53
C MET A 261 -2.36 5.25 -16.54
N ALA A 262 -2.85 4.70 -15.42
CA ALA A 262 -1.99 4.02 -14.44
C ALA A 262 -1.27 2.80 -15.05
N ALA A 263 -1.98 2.00 -15.86
CA ALA A 263 -1.38 0.86 -16.54
C ALA A 263 -0.27 1.28 -17.52
N VAL A 264 -0.50 2.34 -18.30
CA VAL A 264 0.51 2.90 -19.22
C VAL A 264 1.75 3.34 -18.46
N VAL A 265 1.58 4.10 -17.37
CA VAL A 265 2.71 4.55 -16.53
C VAL A 265 3.47 3.36 -15.95
N ALA A 266 2.76 2.35 -15.44
CA ALA A 266 3.39 1.17 -14.86
C ALA A 266 4.25 0.40 -15.87
N VAL A 267 3.74 0.24 -17.10
CA VAL A 267 4.46 -0.41 -18.20
C VAL A 267 5.69 0.42 -18.60
N LEU A 268 5.56 1.74 -18.75
CA LEU A 268 6.68 2.62 -19.10
C LEU A 268 7.80 2.56 -18.04
N VAL A 269 7.44 2.58 -16.76
CA VAL A 269 8.41 2.43 -15.65
C VAL A 269 9.09 1.05 -15.70
N HIS A 270 8.34 -0.02 -16.01
CA HIS A 270 8.91 -1.36 -16.12
C HIS A 270 9.83 -1.53 -17.33
N LEU A 271 9.54 -0.88 -18.45
CA LEU A 271 10.38 -0.92 -19.65
C LEU A 271 11.66 -0.08 -19.46
N THR A 272 11.55 1.12 -18.89
CA THR A 272 12.71 1.98 -18.63
C THR A 272 13.68 1.38 -17.61
N THR A 273 13.17 0.65 -16.61
CA THR A 273 14.01 -0.12 -15.68
C THR A 273 14.75 -1.25 -16.40
N LEU A 274 14.07 -1.97 -17.29
CA LEU A 274 14.68 -3.02 -18.09
C LEU A 274 15.81 -2.49 -18.98
N ASP A 275 15.56 -1.42 -19.73
CA ASP A 275 16.54 -0.79 -20.63
C ASP A 275 17.80 -0.36 -19.88
N ARG A 276 17.65 0.21 -18.67
CA ARG A 276 18.82 0.61 -17.86
C ARG A 276 19.62 -0.57 -17.34
N ILE A 277 18.96 -1.67 -16.98
CA ILE A 277 19.65 -2.91 -16.58
C ILE A 277 20.41 -3.50 -17.77
N GLU A 278 19.83 -3.49 -18.96
CA GLU A 278 20.47 -4.02 -20.17
C GLU A 278 21.69 -3.20 -20.60
N ARG A 279 21.61 -1.86 -20.59
CA ARG A 279 22.74 -0.96 -20.96
C ARG A 279 23.94 -1.04 -20.02
N LYS A 280 23.74 -1.35 -18.74
CA LYS A 280 24.86 -1.45 -17.78
C LYS A 280 25.81 -2.61 -18.15
N LEU A 281 25.27 -3.72 -18.66
CA LEU A 281 26.03 -4.93 -18.98
C LEU A 281 26.72 -4.89 -20.34
N SER A 282 26.31 -4.03 -21.27
CA SER A 282 27.08 -3.81 -22.52
C SER A 282 28.38 -3.02 -22.29
N LEU A 283 28.54 -2.45 -21.09
CA LEU A 283 29.70 -1.62 -20.70
C LEU A 283 30.65 -2.35 -19.74
N SER A 284 30.35 -3.58 -19.33
CA SER A 284 31.16 -4.45 -18.47
C SER A 284 31.67 -5.64 -19.24
#